data_AF-A0A3N1MA37-F1
#
_entry.id   AF-A0A3N1MA37-F1
#
_cell.length_a   1.000
_cell.length_b   1.000
_cell.length_c   1.000
_cell.angle_alpha   90.00
_cell.angle_beta   90.00
_cell.angle_gamma   90.00
#
_symmetry.space_group_name_H-M   'P 1'
#
loop_
_entity.id
_entity.type
_entity.pdbx_description
1 polymer ?
#
loop_
_entity_poly.entity_id
_entity_poly.type
_entity_poly.pdbx_seq_one_letter_code
_entity_poly.pdbx_strand_id
1 'polypeptide(L)'
;MKLECYATGRIACELVPAPQDRAWMDASPSRYPYRCLPLNIANAFGWHLLMPCTVDVDYTGGPDKEDIQVSSPDPVAELEHLVVSHFNRGILTFHPGYLFRTDPGWQLLATGPFNWPKDGIQPLTGLVETDWLPFPFTMNWQMTRPGRVRFEKGEPFCQIVPVPAGGLDRLVPQIRSIDDEPDLKAEYEAYRDHRTDFLKRLAEGEAEAVGEAWQKYYFRGRLPTGTKAPASHASKLRLPDPVDTRADAGAKAAAPPPPAAAAPPAAPVRGVLDTLSVRPVPISRSRHDGLGVARMDYAFAAGAHLIGLGTVELEQAANHYPTVFTADPPGIAAVLSGEPGRNLFVAEGRWAGGTYVPAAVRQYPFSIRRDGTADRWMLCIDEACPWLDRAAPSKLLDGGQLTELGRGGAAIADALLRDAALVAPFVAALQAHDLLVPAAANQSHPLAGRAGLAGLLVVDHVRYGALAAEIAEDWRRRGWSALVSHHVRSQGQWRRLAAREAPPAGRATTKETA
;
A
#
# COMPACT_ATOMS: atom_id res chain seq x y z
N MET A 1 19.32 3.79 15.67
CA MET A 1 18.74 3.38 14.38
C MET A 1 19.08 1.92 14.17
N LYS A 2 18.11 1.05 14.42
CA LYS A 2 18.07 -0.34 13.94
C LYS A 2 17.14 -0.44 12.74
N LEU A 3 17.42 -1.43 11.90
CA LEU A 3 16.50 -1.98 10.90
C LEU A 3 16.42 -3.49 11.16
N GLU A 4 15.22 -4.00 11.43
CA GLU A 4 14.94 -5.40 11.70
C GLU A 4 14.09 -5.97 10.55
N CYS A 5 14.54 -7.07 9.94
CA CYS A 5 13.97 -7.64 8.71
C CYS A 5 13.33 -9.00 9.02
N TYR A 6 12.06 -9.02 9.39
CA TYR A 6 11.35 -10.25 9.77
C TYR A 6 10.88 -11.00 8.51
N ALA A 7 11.48 -12.15 8.21
CA ALA A 7 11.06 -12.99 7.09
C ALA A 7 9.63 -13.54 7.33
N THR A 8 8.68 -13.23 6.43
CA THR A 8 7.25 -13.53 6.61
C THR A 8 6.77 -14.78 5.87
N GLY A 9 7.63 -15.42 5.08
CA GLY A 9 7.28 -16.58 4.26
C GLY A 9 8.47 -17.47 3.94
N ARG A 10 8.24 -18.48 3.10
CA ARG A 10 9.29 -19.43 2.64
C ARG A 10 10.35 -18.76 1.77
N ILE A 11 9.93 -17.79 0.95
CA ILE A 11 10.82 -16.93 0.17
C ILE A 11 10.99 -15.63 0.96
N ALA A 12 12.24 -15.28 1.22
CA ALA A 12 12.66 -13.93 1.58
C ALA A 12 13.83 -13.59 0.65
N CYS A 13 13.73 -12.49 -0.09
CA CYS A 13 14.73 -12.15 -1.12
C CYS A 13 16.08 -11.86 -0.48
N GLU A 14 17.18 -12.14 -1.19
CA GLU A 14 18.51 -11.86 -0.65
C GLU A 14 18.70 -10.35 -0.47
N LEU A 15 19.09 -9.92 0.73
CA LEU A 15 19.32 -8.52 1.09
C LEU A 15 20.83 -8.27 1.22
N VAL A 16 21.39 -7.38 0.39
CA VAL A 16 22.84 -7.09 0.33
C VAL A 16 23.11 -5.58 0.38
N PRO A 17 24.29 -5.11 0.82
CA PRO A 17 24.66 -3.70 0.66
C PRO A 17 24.67 -3.30 -0.82
N ALA A 18 24.14 -2.12 -1.15
CA ALA A 18 24.14 -1.64 -2.52
C ALA A 18 25.59 -1.46 -3.04
N PRO A 19 25.99 -2.06 -4.18
CA PRO A 19 27.32 -1.87 -4.76
C PRO A 19 27.50 -0.45 -5.32
N GLN A 20 28.75 0.03 -5.38
CA GLN A 20 29.07 1.34 -5.97
C GLN A 20 29.04 1.30 -7.50
N ASP A 21 29.26 0.15 -8.09
CA ASP A 21 29.47 -0.08 -9.52
C ASP A 21 28.17 -0.29 -10.31
N ARG A 22 28.22 0.00 -11.62
CA ARG A 22 27.08 -0.11 -12.56
C ARG A 22 27.62 -0.45 -13.95
N ALA A 23 27.07 -1.50 -14.57
CA ALA A 23 27.53 -1.99 -15.88
C ALA A 23 27.64 -0.90 -16.96
N TRP A 24 26.68 0.03 -17.04
CA TRP A 24 26.72 1.14 -18.01
C TRP A 24 27.83 2.17 -17.70
N MET A 25 28.17 2.37 -16.43
CA MET A 25 29.27 3.26 -16.00
C MET A 25 30.64 2.64 -16.29
N ASP A 26 30.75 1.31 -16.21
CA ASP A 26 31.97 0.57 -16.54
C ASP A 26 32.19 0.41 -18.05
N ALA A 27 31.11 0.30 -18.82
CA ALA A 27 31.12 0.32 -20.28
C ALA A 27 31.31 1.73 -20.87
N SER A 28 31.13 2.79 -20.08
CA SER A 28 31.31 4.17 -20.53
C SER A 28 32.79 4.50 -20.82
N PRO A 29 33.11 5.23 -21.90
CA PRO A 29 34.48 5.62 -22.25
C PRO A 29 35.27 6.22 -21.08
N SER A 30 36.47 5.68 -20.83
CA SER A 30 37.34 6.10 -19.70
C SER A 30 36.65 6.12 -18.33
N ARG A 31 35.57 5.33 -18.16
CA ARG A 31 34.71 5.23 -16.97
C ARG A 31 34.27 6.61 -16.43
N TYR A 32 33.99 7.56 -17.32
CA TYR A 32 33.72 8.95 -16.94
C TYR A 32 32.58 9.17 -15.93
N PRO A 33 31.49 8.35 -15.85
CA PRO A 33 30.43 8.59 -14.86
C PRO A 33 30.91 8.49 -13.41
N TYR A 34 31.92 7.65 -13.12
CA TYR A 34 32.53 7.53 -11.80
C TYR A 34 33.30 8.78 -11.35
N ARG A 35 33.43 9.80 -12.22
CA ARG A 35 33.95 11.13 -11.89
C ARG A 35 32.91 12.01 -11.16
N CYS A 36 31.69 11.51 -10.96
CA CYS A 36 30.65 12.16 -10.16
C CYS A 36 30.56 11.51 -8.77
N LEU A 37 31.15 12.12 -7.74
CA LEU A 37 31.11 11.58 -6.37
C LEU A 37 29.67 11.46 -5.82
N PRO A 38 28.73 12.40 -6.04
CA PRO A 38 27.35 12.23 -5.62
C PRO A 38 26.70 10.96 -6.23
N LEU A 39 26.99 10.66 -7.50
CA LEU A 39 26.53 9.46 -8.18
C LEU A 39 27.13 8.19 -7.55
N ASN A 40 28.43 8.20 -7.26
CA ASN A 40 29.13 7.10 -6.59
C ASN A 40 28.59 6.82 -5.18
N ILE A 41 28.32 7.86 -4.39
CA ILE A 41 27.75 7.71 -3.05
C ILE A 41 26.31 7.21 -3.14
N ALA A 42 25.49 7.79 -4.02
CA ALA A 42 24.11 7.36 -4.25
C ALA A 42 24.04 5.88 -4.68
N ASN A 43 24.96 5.41 -5.55
CA ASN A 43 24.98 4.01 -5.98
C ASN A 43 25.03 3.03 -4.80
N ALA A 44 25.79 3.36 -3.76
CA ALA A 44 25.97 2.55 -2.56
C ALA A 44 25.08 2.97 -1.37
N PHE A 45 24.08 3.83 -1.59
CA PHE A 45 23.25 4.40 -0.52
C PHE A 45 22.04 3.52 -0.21
N GLY A 46 22.24 2.48 0.60
CA GLY A 46 21.20 1.58 1.09
C GLY A 46 21.51 0.11 0.83
N TRP A 47 20.47 -0.73 0.89
CA TRP A 47 20.56 -2.18 0.65
C TRP A 47 19.69 -2.57 -0.55
N HIS A 48 20.13 -3.56 -1.31
CA HIS A 48 19.41 -4.13 -2.46
C HIS A 48 18.73 -5.43 -2.07
N LEU A 49 17.50 -5.63 -2.58
CA LEU A 49 16.81 -6.91 -2.58
C LEU A 49 16.98 -7.54 -3.97
N LEU A 50 17.54 -8.76 -4.02
CA LEU A 50 17.91 -9.44 -5.25
C LEU A 50 16.85 -10.46 -5.70
N MET A 51 16.76 -10.66 -7.01
CA MET A 51 15.88 -11.64 -7.64
C MET A 51 16.36 -13.09 -7.38
N PRO A 52 15.56 -13.98 -6.78
CA PRO A 52 15.97 -15.36 -6.50
C PRO A 52 15.95 -16.28 -7.74
N CYS A 53 15.34 -15.87 -8.84
CA CYS A 53 15.32 -16.52 -10.16
C CYS A 53 15.22 -15.46 -11.27
N THR A 54 15.54 -15.82 -12.51
CA THR A 54 15.28 -14.98 -13.68
C THR A 54 13.78 -14.94 -13.96
N VAL A 55 13.26 -13.79 -14.40
CA VAL A 55 11.85 -13.54 -14.69
C VAL A 55 11.71 -12.79 -16.01
N ASP A 56 11.00 -13.40 -16.96
CA ASP A 56 10.58 -12.78 -18.23
C ASP A 56 9.17 -12.17 -18.06
N VAL A 57 9.00 -10.95 -18.57
CA VAL A 57 7.76 -10.16 -18.47
C VAL A 57 7.40 -9.63 -19.86
N ASP A 58 6.30 -10.07 -20.42
CA ASP A 58 5.77 -9.61 -21.71
C ASP A 58 4.56 -8.69 -21.49
N TYR A 59 4.57 -7.48 -22.07
CA TYR A 59 3.47 -6.52 -21.98
C TYR A 59 2.90 -6.15 -23.35
N THR A 60 1.59 -6.34 -23.53
CA THR A 60 0.86 -6.03 -24.78
C THR A 60 0.68 -4.52 -25.02
N GLY A 61 0.73 -3.71 -23.96
CA GLY A 61 0.30 -2.31 -23.96
C GLY A 61 -1.15 -2.06 -23.52
N GLY A 62 -1.93 -3.11 -23.27
CA GLY A 62 -3.33 -2.99 -22.85
C GLY A 62 -3.52 -2.58 -21.38
N PRO A 63 -4.75 -2.23 -20.98
CA PRO A 63 -5.03 -1.62 -19.69
C PRO A 63 -5.22 -2.62 -18.54
N ASP A 64 -5.32 -3.92 -18.80
CA ASP A 64 -5.73 -4.93 -17.82
C ASP A 64 -4.54 -5.66 -17.18
N LYS A 65 -4.78 -6.73 -16.42
CA LYS A 65 -3.70 -7.49 -15.75
C LYS A 65 -3.13 -8.58 -16.65
N GLU A 66 -3.98 -9.22 -17.46
CA GLU A 66 -3.67 -10.26 -18.45
C GLU A 66 -2.78 -9.74 -19.59
N ASP A 67 -2.77 -8.42 -19.78
CA ASP A 67 -1.87 -7.70 -20.68
C ASP A 67 -0.41 -7.78 -20.27
N ILE A 68 -0.10 -8.12 -19.00
CA ILE A 68 1.23 -8.51 -18.54
C ILE A 68 1.25 -10.02 -18.31
N GLN A 69 2.13 -10.73 -19.01
CA GLN A 69 2.42 -12.14 -18.77
C GLN A 69 3.79 -12.28 -18.11
N VAL A 70 3.85 -13.07 -17.04
CA VAL A 70 5.07 -13.31 -16.26
C VAL A 70 5.45 -14.78 -16.38
N SER A 71 6.72 -15.05 -16.63
CA SER A 71 7.28 -16.41 -16.77
C SER A 71 8.71 -16.47 -16.24
N SER A 72 9.27 -17.67 -16.09
CA SER A 72 10.64 -17.87 -15.63
C SER A 72 11.26 -19.11 -16.27
N PRO A 73 12.54 -19.09 -16.68
CA PRO A 73 13.27 -20.28 -17.12
C PRO A 73 13.80 -21.13 -15.95
N ASP A 74 13.94 -20.56 -14.75
CA ASP A 74 14.47 -21.20 -13.54
C ASP A 74 13.57 -20.97 -12.30
N PRO A 75 12.25 -21.23 -12.39
CA PRO A 75 11.28 -20.77 -11.39
C PRO A 75 11.59 -21.29 -9.98
N VAL A 76 11.56 -20.38 -9.01
CA VAL A 76 11.38 -20.76 -7.59
C VAL A 76 9.99 -21.39 -7.41
N ALA A 77 9.85 -22.26 -6.40
CA ALA A 77 8.53 -22.68 -5.94
C ALA A 77 7.75 -21.43 -5.46
N GLU A 78 6.45 -21.36 -5.76
CA GLU A 78 5.59 -20.22 -5.41
C GLU A 78 6.06 -18.89 -6.07
N LEU A 79 6.45 -18.93 -7.36
CA LEU A 79 6.83 -17.74 -8.16
C LEU A 79 5.74 -16.65 -8.18
N GLU A 80 4.47 -17.06 -8.16
CA GLU A 80 3.28 -16.24 -8.03
C GLU A 80 3.13 -15.54 -6.66
N HIS A 81 3.94 -15.92 -5.66
CA HIS A 81 4.09 -15.20 -4.40
C HIS A 81 5.32 -14.26 -4.40
N LEU A 82 6.19 -14.33 -5.40
CA LEU A 82 7.33 -13.43 -5.60
C LEU A 82 6.96 -12.24 -6.51
N VAL A 83 6.32 -12.49 -7.65
CA VAL A 83 6.11 -11.49 -8.71
C VAL A 83 4.80 -11.69 -9.47
N VAL A 84 4.01 -10.62 -9.60
CA VAL A 84 2.64 -10.66 -10.17
C VAL A 84 2.27 -9.38 -10.92
N SER A 85 1.31 -9.50 -11.86
CA SER A 85 0.56 -8.38 -12.42
C SER A 85 -0.63 -8.08 -11.49
N HIS A 86 -0.59 -6.98 -10.74
CA HIS A 86 -1.54 -6.75 -9.62
C HIS A 86 -2.43 -5.50 -9.78
N PHE A 87 -1.88 -4.37 -10.24
CA PHE A 87 -2.58 -3.07 -10.24
C PHE A 87 -3.09 -2.61 -11.62
N ASN A 88 -3.15 -3.53 -12.59
CA ASN A 88 -3.51 -3.27 -14.00
C ASN A 88 -2.54 -2.25 -14.68
N ARG A 89 -2.83 -1.83 -15.93
CA ARG A 89 -2.13 -0.73 -16.65
C ARG A 89 -0.60 -0.82 -16.65
N GLY A 90 -0.06 -2.02 -16.86
CA GLY A 90 1.38 -2.23 -16.93
C GLY A 90 2.11 -2.23 -15.58
N ILE A 91 1.42 -2.34 -14.43
CA ILE A 91 2.09 -2.44 -13.12
C ILE A 91 2.46 -3.89 -12.79
N LEU A 92 3.77 -4.15 -12.77
CA LEU A 92 4.43 -5.33 -12.23
C LEU A 92 4.73 -5.13 -10.74
N THR A 93 4.44 -6.12 -9.91
CA THR A 93 4.51 -6.05 -8.44
C THR A 93 5.38 -7.18 -7.90
N PHE A 94 6.36 -6.84 -7.08
CA PHE A 94 7.28 -7.77 -6.42
C PHE A 94 7.07 -7.78 -4.90
N HIS A 95 7.21 -8.96 -4.30
CA HIS A 95 7.09 -9.19 -2.85
C HIS A 95 8.47 -9.49 -2.23
N PRO A 96 9.02 -8.61 -1.36
CA PRO A 96 10.32 -8.84 -0.72
C PRO A 96 10.43 -10.06 0.20
N GLY A 97 9.30 -10.56 0.70
CA GLY A 97 9.25 -11.64 1.71
C GLY A 97 9.60 -11.22 3.15
N TYR A 98 9.65 -9.92 3.43
CA TYR A 98 9.94 -9.35 4.75
C TYR A 98 8.87 -8.36 5.23
N LEU A 99 8.60 -8.39 6.54
CA LEU A 99 8.12 -7.25 7.31
C LEU A 99 9.34 -6.49 7.85
N PHE A 100 9.51 -5.24 7.42
CA PHE A 100 10.60 -4.37 7.88
C PHE A 100 10.16 -3.52 9.06
N ARG A 101 11.05 -3.36 10.05
CA ARG A 101 10.82 -2.60 11.27
C ARG A 101 11.99 -1.67 11.55
N THR A 102 11.72 -0.41 11.89
CA THR A 102 12.73 0.62 12.21
C THR A 102 12.54 1.18 13.62
N ASP A 103 13.59 1.80 14.18
CA ASP A 103 13.45 2.61 15.40
C ASP A 103 12.45 3.76 15.17
N PRO A 104 11.68 4.18 16.21
CA PRO A 104 10.78 5.35 16.14
C PRO A 104 11.41 6.61 15.52
N GLY A 105 10.68 7.26 14.62
CA GLY A 105 11.14 8.42 13.87
C GLY A 105 11.96 8.08 12.62
N TRP A 106 11.95 6.82 12.17
CA TRP A 106 12.58 6.37 10.92
C TRP A 106 11.61 5.56 10.07
N GLN A 107 11.67 5.79 8.76
CA GLN A 107 10.86 5.14 7.73
C GLN A 107 11.78 4.57 6.64
N LEU A 108 11.30 3.60 5.85
CA LEU A 108 12.02 3.14 4.66
C LEU A 108 11.54 3.90 3.42
N LEU A 109 12.48 4.51 2.69
CA LEU A 109 12.30 4.75 1.26
C LEU A 109 12.58 3.44 0.52
N ALA A 110 11.62 2.97 -0.25
CA ALA A 110 11.72 1.81 -1.12
C ALA A 110 11.58 2.25 -2.59
N THR A 111 12.51 1.84 -3.45
CA THR A 111 12.58 2.27 -4.85
C THR A 111 13.26 1.22 -5.72
N GLY A 112 13.41 1.46 -7.02
CA GLY A 112 14.29 0.68 -7.88
C GLY A 112 15.75 1.14 -7.72
N PRO A 113 16.74 0.29 -8.03
CA PRO A 113 18.13 0.59 -7.68
C PRO A 113 18.66 1.89 -8.30
N PHE A 114 19.30 2.73 -7.49
CA PHE A 114 19.76 4.04 -7.92
C PHE A 114 20.75 3.94 -9.08
N ASN A 115 20.52 4.73 -10.13
CA ASN A 115 21.32 4.76 -11.36
C ASN A 115 21.44 3.39 -12.07
N TRP A 116 20.42 2.54 -11.94
CA TRP A 116 20.31 1.24 -12.61
C TRP A 116 19.19 1.30 -13.69
N PRO A 117 19.43 1.97 -14.83
CA PRO A 117 18.41 2.12 -15.86
C PRO A 117 18.01 0.77 -16.47
N LYS A 118 16.71 0.54 -16.60
CA LYS A 118 16.13 -0.64 -17.25
C LYS A 118 15.19 -0.14 -18.35
N ASP A 119 15.37 -0.60 -19.59
CA ASP A 119 14.49 -0.21 -20.69
C ASP A 119 13.11 -0.88 -20.55
N GLY A 120 12.08 -0.22 -21.09
CA GLY A 120 10.70 -0.70 -21.10
C GLY A 120 9.95 -0.62 -19.77
N ILE A 121 10.63 -0.38 -18.64
CA ILE A 121 10.02 -0.40 -17.31
C ILE A 121 10.65 0.63 -16.35
N GLN A 122 9.84 1.28 -15.52
CA GLN A 122 10.24 2.33 -14.59
C GLN A 122 9.85 1.93 -13.14
N PRO A 123 10.76 1.97 -12.16
CA PRO A 123 10.39 1.72 -10.77
C PRO A 123 9.54 2.86 -10.18
N LEU A 124 8.56 2.49 -9.36
CA LEU A 124 7.78 3.41 -8.53
C LEU A 124 8.40 3.48 -7.13
N THR A 125 8.54 4.71 -6.60
CA THR A 125 9.14 4.94 -5.28
C THR A 125 8.05 5.13 -4.22
N GLY A 126 8.22 4.53 -3.05
CA GLY A 126 7.37 4.72 -1.88
C GLY A 126 8.17 5.09 -0.63
N LEU A 127 7.51 5.77 0.31
CA LEU A 127 7.94 5.88 1.70
C LEU A 127 7.02 4.97 2.54
N VAL A 128 7.61 4.22 3.46
CA VAL A 128 6.93 3.20 4.26
C VAL A 128 7.25 3.44 5.73
N GLU A 129 6.23 3.71 6.54
CA GLU A 129 6.34 4.08 7.96
C GLU A 129 6.65 2.85 8.86
N THR A 130 7.79 2.22 8.61
CA THR A 130 8.24 0.96 9.23
C THR A 130 8.51 1.05 10.73
N ASP A 131 8.41 2.22 11.35
CA ASP A 131 8.48 2.38 12.80
C ASP A 131 7.15 2.10 13.52
N TRP A 132 6.01 2.14 12.82
CA TRP A 132 4.71 1.73 13.37
C TRP A 132 3.95 0.71 12.53
N LEU A 133 4.15 0.69 11.20
CA LEU A 133 3.40 -0.17 10.29
C LEU A 133 3.67 -1.67 10.57
N PRO A 134 2.63 -2.52 10.70
CA PRO A 134 2.76 -3.96 10.93
C PRO A 134 2.61 -4.80 9.65
N PHE A 135 2.70 -4.19 8.47
CA PHE A 135 2.45 -4.83 7.17
C PHE A 135 3.70 -4.82 6.26
N PRO A 136 3.96 -5.89 5.49
CA PRO A 136 5.00 -5.87 4.46
C PRO A 136 4.61 -4.95 3.29
N PHE A 137 5.59 -4.31 2.65
CA PHE A 137 5.37 -3.53 1.43
C PHE A 137 5.61 -4.37 0.17
N THR A 138 5.12 -3.90 -0.98
CA THR A 138 5.49 -4.45 -2.30
C THR A 138 6.30 -3.44 -3.10
N MET A 139 7.31 -3.90 -3.85
CA MET A 139 8.05 -3.06 -4.79
C MET A 139 7.32 -3.07 -6.14
N ASN A 140 7.00 -1.90 -6.67
CA ASN A 140 6.16 -1.78 -7.87
C ASN A 140 6.91 -1.12 -9.02
N TRP A 141 6.74 -1.65 -10.21
CA TRP A 141 7.39 -1.19 -11.45
C TRP A 141 6.35 -1.03 -12.54
N GLN A 142 6.40 0.07 -13.30
CA GLN A 142 5.47 0.39 -14.38
C GLN A 142 6.12 0.18 -15.75
N MET A 143 5.51 -0.67 -16.59
CA MET A 143 5.86 -0.80 -18.00
C MET A 143 5.60 0.53 -18.73
N THR A 144 6.62 1.10 -19.35
CA THR A 144 6.55 2.40 -20.03
C THR A 144 6.14 2.30 -21.50
N ARG A 145 6.27 1.12 -22.10
CA ARG A 145 5.91 0.81 -23.48
C ARG A 145 5.60 -0.69 -23.66
N PRO A 146 4.84 -1.10 -24.69
CA PRO A 146 4.68 -2.51 -25.04
C PRO A 146 6.02 -3.17 -25.36
N GLY A 147 6.15 -4.46 -25.07
CA GLY A 147 7.34 -5.26 -25.32
C GLY A 147 7.70 -6.20 -24.16
N ARG A 148 8.85 -6.87 -24.29
CA ARG A 148 9.41 -7.77 -23.27
C ARG A 148 10.44 -7.04 -22.41
N VAL A 149 10.43 -7.33 -21.11
CA VAL A 149 11.45 -6.97 -20.13
C VAL A 149 11.86 -8.23 -19.37
N ARG A 150 13.14 -8.40 -19.06
CA ARG A 150 13.64 -9.48 -18.21
C ARG A 150 14.35 -8.94 -16.98
N PHE A 151 14.10 -9.55 -15.83
CA PHE A 151 14.92 -9.41 -14.62
C PHE A 151 15.76 -10.68 -14.47
N GLU A 152 17.07 -10.57 -14.34
CA GLU A 152 17.94 -11.76 -14.20
C GLU A 152 18.07 -12.20 -12.74
N LYS A 153 18.35 -13.49 -12.49
CA LYS A 153 18.70 -14.01 -11.16
C LYS A 153 19.88 -13.25 -10.58
N GLY A 154 19.75 -12.78 -9.34
CA GLY A 154 20.73 -11.93 -8.66
C GLY A 154 20.66 -10.45 -9.08
N GLU A 155 19.81 -10.06 -10.04
CA GLU A 155 19.59 -8.65 -10.34
C GLU A 155 18.82 -7.96 -9.18
N PRO A 156 19.21 -6.76 -8.75
CA PRO A 156 18.47 -6.02 -7.74
C PRO A 156 17.14 -5.48 -8.32
N PHE A 157 16.01 -5.84 -7.72
CA PHE A 157 14.68 -5.33 -8.13
C PHE A 157 14.16 -4.21 -7.20
N CYS A 158 14.73 -4.07 -6.01
CA CYS A 158 14.41 -3.02 -5.05
C CYS A 158 15.66 -2.54 -4.32
N GLN A 159 15.71 -1.25 -3.99
CA GLN A 159 16.68 -0.65 -3.08
C GLN A 159 15.92 0.00 -1.92
N ILE A 160 16.31 -0.34 -0.69
CA ILE A 160 15.74 0.20 0.55
C ILE A 160 16.73 1.11 1.28
N VAL A 161 16.21 2.22 1.82
CA VAL A 161 16.98 3.27 2.46
C VAL A 161 16.25 3.77 3.71
N PRO A 162 16.78 3.54 4.92
CA PRO A 162 16.28 4.18 6.13
C PRO A 162 16.48 5.69 6.06
N VAL A 163 15.40 6.45 6.20
CA VAL A 163 15.40 7.92 6.25
C VAL A 163 14.59 8.41 7.47
N PRO A 164 14.91 9.58 8.04
CA PRO A 164 14.10 10.15 9.13
C PRO A 164 12.64 10.41 8.71
N ALA A 165 11.70 10.11 9.59
CA ALA A 165 10.29 10.51 9.46
C ALA A 165 10.10 11.98 9.86
N GLY A 166 9.10 12.65 9.28
CA GLY A 166 8.73 14.04 9.62
C GLY A 166 9.78 15.13 9.35
N GLY A 167 10.94 14.78 8.78
CA GLY A 167 12.07 15.72 8.58
C GLY A 167 11.79 16.85 7.57
N LEU A 168 10.74 16.72 6.75
CA LEU A 168 10.31 17.74 5.79
C LEU A 168 9.20 18.64 6.33
N ASP A 169 8.42 18.18 7.32
CA ASP A 169 7.20 18.83 7.84
C ASP A 169 7.44 20.23 8.43
N ARG A 170 8.70 20.54 8.75
CA ARG A 170 9.17 21.82 9.29
C ARG A 170 10.25 22.48 8.43
N LEU A 171 10.56 21.91 7.27
CA LEU A 171 11.61 22.39 6.37
C LEU A 171 11.01 23.39 5.39
N VAL A 172 11.30 24.68 5.62
CA VAL A 172 10.98 25.76 4.67
C VAL A 172 12.26 26.10 3.89
N PRO A 173 12.33 25.82 2.58
CA PRO A 173 13.49 26.21 1.77
C PRO A 173 13.63 27.73 1.72
N GLN A 174 14.78 28.25 2.15
CA GLN A 174 15.10 29.67 2.00
C GLN A 174 15.80 29.91 0.66
N ILE A 175 15.26 30.82 -0.14
CA ILE A 175 15.88 31.32 -1.37
C ILE A 175 16.45 32.71 -1.04
N ARG A 176 17.77 32.86 -1.20
CA ARG A 176 18.55 34.07 -0.92
C ARG A 176 19.41 34.44 -2.13
N SER A 177 19.91 35.67 -2.21
CA SER A 177 20.97 35.97 -3.19
C SER A 177 22.30 35.39 -2.71
N ILE A 178 23.17 35.02 -3.65
CA ILE A 178 24.58 34.75 -3.33
C ILE A 178 25.32 36.05 -2.94
N ASP A 179 24.81 37.22 -3.34
CA ASP A 179 25.31 38.52 -2.90
C ASP A 179 25.08 38.78 -1.41
N ASP A 180 24.15 38.05 -0.77
CA ASP A 180 23.88 38.14 0.67
C ASP A 180 24.95 37.40 1.51
N GLU A 181 25.87 36.67 0.88
CA GLU A 181 26.91 35.83 1.50
C GLU A 181 28.26 36.02 0.77
N PRO A 182 28.97 37.15 1.00
CA PRO A 182 30.10 37.56 0.16
C PRO A 182 31.28 36.59 0.16
N ASP A 183 31.55 35.90 1.28
CA ASP A 183 32.61 34.89 1.36
C ASP A 183 32.27 33.65 0.51
N LEU A 184 31.01 33.17 0.58
CA LEU A 184 30.51 32.07 -0.24
C LEU A 184 30.49 32.45 -1.73
N LYS A 185 30.18 33.71 -2.05
CA LYS A 185 30.30 34.25 -3.40
C LYS A 185 31.75 34.19 -3.89
N ALA A 186 32.71 34.66 -3.09
CA ALA A 186 34.13 34.61 -3.45
C ALA A 186 34.62 33.17 -3.67
N GLU A 187 34.21 32.19 -2.84
CA GLU A 187 34.53 30.77 -3.07
C GLU A 187 33.88 30.21 -4.35
N TYR A 188 32.64 30.59 -4.65
CA TYR A 188 31.93 30.22 -5.88
C TYR A 188 32.57 30.83 -7.13
N GLU A 189 32.97 32.10 -7.10
CA GLU A 189 33.63 32.79 -8.21
C GLU A 189 35.04 32.25 -8.46
N ALA A 190 35.81 31.98 -7.39
CA ALA A 190 37.10 31.29 -7.50
C ALA A 190 36.94 29.87 -8.11
N TYR A 191 35.87 29.15 -7.76
CA TYR A 191 35.54 27.87 -8.41
C TYR A 191 35.17 28.05 -9.88
N ARG A 192 34.30 29.02 -10.23
CA ARG A 192 33.88 29.34 -11.61
C ARG A 192 35.09 29.62 -12.49
N ASP A 193 36.00 30.46 -12.02
CA ASP A 193 37.13 30.95 -12.82
C ASP A 193 38.18 29.84 -12.98
N HIS A 194 38.50 29.11 -11.90
CA HIS A 194 39.38 27.94 -11.97
C HIS A 194 38.79 26.78 -12.79
N ARG A 195 37.45 26.64 -12.84
CA ARG A 195 36.77 25.69 -13.71
C ARG A 195 36.86 26.09 -15.19
N THR A 196 36.79 27.39 -15.47
CA THR A 196 36.83 27.98 -16.81
C THR A 196 38.24 27.91 -17.40
N ASP A 197 39.27 28.28 -16.64
CA ASP A 197 40.68 28.14 -17.02
C ASP A 197 41.04 26.67 -17.35
N PHE A 198 40.71 25.73 -16.47
CA PHE A 198 40.98 24.32 -16.71
C PHE A 198 40.28 23.77 -17.97
N LEU A 199 39.05 24.21 -18.26
CA LEU A 199 38.35 23.82 -19.48
C LEU A 199 39.03 24.35 -20.74
N LYS A 200 39.55 25.58 -20.69
CA LYS A 200 40.37 26.18 -21.76
C LYS A 200 41.68 25.39 -21.94
N ARG A 201 42.47 25.21 -20.88
CA ARG A 201 43.76 24.49 -20.90
C ARG A 201 43.62 23.04 -21.40
N LEU A 202 42.52 22.37 -21.03
CA LEU A 202 42.20 21.02 -21.52
C LEU A 202 41.84 21.01 -23.01
N ALA A 203 41.11 22.02 -23.51
CA ALA A 203 40.79 22.15 -24.94
C ALA A 203 42.00 22.56 -25.78
N GLU A 204 42.95 23.32 -25.21
CA GLU A 204 44.24 23.68 -25.80
C GLU A 204 45.25 22.51 -25.75
N GLY A 205 44.89 21.36 -25.15
CA GLY A 205 45.69 20.14 -25.12
C GLY A 205 46.87 20.17 -24.16
N GLU A 206 46.86 21.07 -23.16
CA GLU A 206 47.99 21.27 -22.27
C GLU A 206 48.29 20.03 -21.41
N ALA A 207 49.56 19.60 -21.39
CA ALA A 207 49.97 18.32 -20.82
C ALA A 207 49.59 18.11 -19.34
N GLU A 208 49.60 19.17 -18.51
CA GLU A 208 49.18 19.08 -17.10
C GLU A 208 47.66 18.88 -16.99
N ALA A 209 46.86 19.69 -17.71
CA ALA A 209 45.40 19.59 -17.69
C ALA A 209 44.90 18.26 -18.27
N VAL A 210 45.53 17.78 -19.35
CA VAL A 210 45.31 16.45 -19.93
C VAL A 210 45.71 15.35 -18.95
N GLY A 211 46.83 15.50 -18.23
CA GLY A 211 47.29 14.55 -17.22
C GLY A 211 46.41 14.46 -15.97
N GLU A 212 45.88 15.58 -15.47
CA GLU A 212 44.83 15.57 -14.43
C GLU A 212 43.53 14.94 -14.98
N ALA A 213 43.21 15.16 -16.25
CA ALA A 213 42.04 14.68 -17.00
C ALA A 213 40.66 15.14 -16.48
N TRP A 214 40.56 15.62 -15.24
CA TRP A 214 39.43 16.32 -14.61
C TRP A 214 39.81 16.79 -13.18
N GLN A 215 39.17 17.86 -12.74
CA GLN A 215 39.41 18.48 -11.42
C GLN A 215 38.80 17.65 -10.28
N LYS A 216 39.63 17.24 -9.32
CA LYS A 216 39.28 16.27 -8.25
C LYS A 216 39.01 16.90 -6.88
N TYR A 217 38.74 18.21 -6.80
CA TYR A 217 38.56 18.96 -5.54
C TYR A 217 37.59 18.29 -4.56
N TYR A 218 36.36 18.03 -5.00
CA TYR A 218 35.35 17.39 -4.15
C TYR A 218 35.75 15.96 -3.74
N PHE A 219 36.40 15.17 -4.60
CA PHE A 219 36.91 13.83 -4.25
C PHE A 219 38.10 13.86 -3.27
N ARG A 220 38.90 14.92 -3.30
CA ARG A 220 40.03 15.16 -2.40
C ARG A 220 39.58 15.80 -1.06
N GLY A 221 38.29 16.09 -0.89
CA GLY A 221 37.75 16.79 0.28
C GLY A 221 38.34 18.19 0.44
N ARG A 222 38.49 18.97 -0.64
CA ARG A 222 39.04 20.34 -0.62
C ARG A 222 38.30 21.28 -1.56
N LEU A 223 38.35 22.58 -1.26
CA LEU A 223 37.96 23.67 -2.15
C LEU A 223 39.12 24.10 -3.05
N PRO A 224 38.86 24.86 -4.15
CA PRO A 224 39.92 25.43 -4.99
C PRO A 224 40.88 26.34 -4.23
N THR A 225 40.38 27.04 -3.20
CA THR A 225 41.13 27.86 -2.23
C THR A 225 42.09 27.06 -1.34
N GLY A 226 42.07 25.73 -1.40
CA GLY A 226 42.91 24.84 -0.58
C GLY A 226 42.28 24.43 0.76
N THR A 227 41.22 25.12 1.20
CA THR A 227 40.42 24.80 2.40
C THR A 227 39.96 23.34 2.39
N LYS A 228 40.03 22.66 3.54
CA LYS A 228 39.56 21.27 3.69
C LYS A 228 38.06 21.22 3.94
N ALA A 229 37.39 20.21 3.39
CA ALA A 229 36.00 19.90 3.70
C ALA A 229 35.82 19.44 5.18
N PRO A 230 34.60 19.50 5.73
CA PRO A 230 34.29 19.00 7.08
C PRO A 230 34.65 17.51 7.26
N ALA A 231 34.89 17.10 8.51
CA ALA A 231 35.26 15.72 8.85
C ALA A 231 34.19 14.67 8.48
N SER A 232 32.94 15.09 8.22
CA SER A 232 31.84 14.26 7.72
C SER A 232 31.86 14.01 6.20
N HIS A 233 32.82 14.58 5.46
CA HIS A 233 32.93 14.37 4.01
C HIS A 233 33.35 12.92 3.68
N ALA A 234 32.44 12.18 3.03
CA ALA A 234 32.69 10.83 2.55
C ALA A 234 33.04 10.79 1.06
N SER A 235 34.26 10.34 0.73
CA SER A 235 34.71 10.06 -0.65
C SER A 235 34.37 8.63 -1.13
N LYS A 236 33.93 7.76 -0.21
CA LYS A 236 33.31 6.46 -0.50
C LYS A 236 32.36 6.08 0.64
N LEU A 237 31.25 5.43 0.30
CA LEU A 237 30.37 4.75 1.25
C LEU A 237 30.61 3.23 1.18
N ARG A 238 30.49 2.58 2.34
CA ARG A 238 30.36 1.12 2.50
C ARG A 238 29.38 0.90 3.64
N LEU A 239 28.33 0.12 3.41
CA LEU A 239 27.38 -0.29 4.44
C LEU A 239 27.68 -1.75 4.85
N PRO A 240 27.34 -2.15 6.10
CA PRO A 240 27.55 -3.51 6.56
C PRO A 240 26.56 -4.47 5.90
N ASP A 241 27.02 -5.71 5.67
CA ASP A 241 26.17 -6.83 5.27
C ASP A 241 25.11 -7.13 6.35
N PRO A 242 23.86 -7.47 5.98
CA PRO A 242 22.85 -7.89 6.95
C PRO A 242 23.26 -9.16 7.72
N VAL A 243 22.97 -9.19 9.01
CA VAL A 243 23.26 -10.34 9.88
C VAL A 243 22.02 -11.22 9.98
N ASP A 244 22.10 -12.45 9.44
CA ASP A 244 21.02 -13.44 9.54
C ASP A 244 21.12 -14.26 10.83
N THR A 245 20.27 -13.95 11.80
CA THR A 245 20.21 -14.63 13.11
C THR A 245 19.21 -15.79 13.15
N ARG A 246 18.59 -16.17 12.03
CA ARG A 246 17.56 -17.23 11.98
C ARG A 246 18.08 -18.62 12.39
N ALA A 247 19.39 -18.85 12.29
CA ALA A 247 20.03 -20.12 12.65
C ALA A 247 20.21 -20.34 14.16
N ASP A 248 20.34 -19.27 14.96
CA ASP A 248 20.62 -19.37 16.41
C ASP A 248 19.36 -19.65 17.25
N ALA A 249 18.16 -19.56 16.66
CA ALA A 249 16.87 -19.69 17.35
C ALA A 249 16.41 -21.16 17.56
N GLY A 250 17.32 -22.03 17.99
CA GLY A 250 17.12 -23.48 18.05
C GLY A 250 16.12 -23.99 19.11
N ALA A 251 14.95 -24.43 18.64
CA ALA A 251 14.04 -25.45 19.20
C ALA A 251 13.01 -25.10 20.31
N LYS A 252 11.72 -25.06 19.91
CA LYS A 252 10.62 -25.88 20.50
C LYS A 252 9.41 -25.94 19.55
N ALA A 253 8.46 -26.86 19.79
CA ALA A 253 7.37 -27.20 18.87
C ALA A 253 6.04 -27.57 19.58
N ALA A 254 4.98 -27.78 18.76
CA ALA A 254 3.63 -28.31 19.07
C ALA A 254 2.47 -27.32 19.36
N ALA A 255 1.23 -27.81 19.21
CA ALA A 255 -0.11 -27.17 19.30
C ALA A 255 -1.16 -28.24 19.77
N PRO A 256 -2.53 -28.10 19.74
CA PRO A 256 -3.44 -26.94 19.58
C PRO A 256 -4.56 -26.74 20.71
N PRO A 257 -5.93 -26.81 20.58
CA PRO A 257 -6.83 -25.60 20.46
C PRO A 257 -7.95 -25.08 21.51
N PRO A 258 -9.29 -25.45 21.58
CA PRO A 258 -10.52 -24.53 21.54
C PRO A 258 -11.84 -24.71 22.50
N PRO A 259 -13.22 -24.25 22.44
CA PRO A 259 -14.22 -23.10 22.11
C PRO A 259 -15.12 -22.28 23.19
N ALA A 260 -15.48 -20.97 23.07
CA ALA A 260 -16.90 -20.43 23.28
C ALA A 260 -17.45 -19.64 24.58
N ALA A 261 -18.76 -19.20 24.61
CA ALA A 261 -19.59 -18.53 25.70
C ALA A 261 -20.57 -17.27 25.43
N ALA A 262 -21.94 -17.19 25.30
CA ALA A 262 -23.14 -17.97 24.81
C ALA A 262 -24.44 -17.07 24.56
N ALA A 263 -25.51 -17.53 23.84
CA ALA A 263 -26.67 -16.78 23.21
C ALA A 263 -28.12 -17.11 23.70
N PRO A 264 -29.24 -16.41 23.31
CA PRO A 264 -29.50 -15.36 22.26
C PRO A 264 -30.24 -14.09 22.82
N PRO A 265 -31.10 -13.25 22.15
CA PRO A 265 -31.58 -13.15 20.75
C PRO A 265 -31.58 -11.72 20.09
N ALA A 266 -32.74 -11.09 19.83
CA ALA A 266 -33.04 -10.11 18.74
C ALA A 266 -34.40 -9.38 18.98
N ALA A 267 -34.89 -8.34 18.24
CA ALA A 267 -34.33 -7.23 17.41
C ALA A 267 -35.47 -6.33 16.85
N PRO A 268 -35.22 -5.05 16.47
CA PRO A 268 -35.85 -4.44 15.28
C PRO A 268 -34.80 -3.88 14.28
N VAL A 269 -35.25 -3.41 13.09
CA VAL A 269 -34.37 -2.96 11.99
C VAL A 269 -33.43 -1.81 12.41
N ARG A 270 -32.12 -2.00 12.24
CA ARG A 270 -31.05 -1.05 12.65
C ARG A 270 -29.80 -1.16 11.78
N GLY A 271 -29.19 -0.02 11.47
CA GLY A 271 -27.75 0.13 11.18
C GLY A 271 -27.20 -0.42 9.86
N VAL A 272 -26.48 0.42 9.10
CA VAL A 272 -25.74 0.03 7.87
C VAL A 272 -24.55 -0.91 8.13
N LEU A 273 -24.23 -1.15 9.41
CA LEU A 273 -23.21 -2.11 9.85
C LEU A 273 -23.70 -3.58 9.86
N ASP A 274 -25.01 -3.84 9.69
CA ASP A 274 -25.63 -5.12 10.09
C ASP A 274 -26.35 -5.92 8.98
N THR A 275 -25.95 -5.71 7.72
CA THR A 275 -26.60 -6.33 6.55
C THR A 275 -26.13 -7.74 6.20
N LEU A 276 -25.02 -8.24 6.76
CA LEU A 276 -24.38 -9.50 6.34
C LEU A 276 -24.67 -10.72 7.24
N SER A 277 -25.01 -10.53 8.51
CA SER A 277 -25.28 -11.64 9.44
C SER A 277 -26.79 -11.84 9.61
N VAL A 278 -27.30 -13.01 9.21
CA VAL A 278 -28.75 -13.28 9.16
C VAL A 278 -29.28 -13.84 10.49
N ARG A 279 -28.50 -14.66 11.19
CA ARG A 279 -28.79 -15.20 12.54
C ARG A 279 -27.57 -15.05 13.46
N PRO A 280 -27.10 -13.82 13.73
CA PRO A 280 -26.00 -13.54 14.65
C PRO A 280 -26.38 -13.92 16.07
N VAL A 281 -25.59 -14.79 16.70
CA VAL A 281 -25.81 -15.28 18.06
C VAL A 281 -24.53 -15.22 18.88
N PRO A 282 -24.53 -14.71 20.13
CA PRO A 282 -23.38 -14.77 21.01
C PRO A 282 -22.76 -16.19 21.11
N ILE A 283 -21.46 -16.25 20.84
CA ILE A 283 -20.74 -17.50 20.55
C ILE A 283 -20.71 -18.45 21.76
N SER A 284 -20.80 -19.80 21.67
CA SER A 284 -21.19 -20.65 22.83
C SER A 284 -20.37 -21.94 23.08
N ARG A 285 -19.93 -22.17 24.35
CA ARG A 285 -19.25 -23.41 24.82
C ARG A 285 -20.12 -24.66 24.76
N SER A 286 -21.44 -24.54 24.88
CA SER A 286 -22.37 -25.67 24.86
C SER A 286 -23.02 -25.88 23.49
N ARG A 287 -23.19 -24.80 22.73
CA ARG A 287 -24.01 -24.78 21.50
C ARG A 287 -23.17 -24.75 20.22
N HIS A 288 -21.97 -24.16 20.28
CA HIS A 288 -21.06 -24.00 19.13
C HIS A 288 -19.74 -24.76 19.30
N ASP A 289 -19.56 -25.51 20.39
CA ASP A 289 -18.50 -26.51 20.53
C ASP A 289 -18.53 -27.54 19.39
N GLY A 290 -17.36 -27.94 18.87
CA GLY A 290 -17.19 -28.82 17.71
C GLY A 290 -17.47 -28.18 16.35
N LEU A 291 -17.87 -26.92 16.31
CA LEU A 291 -18.25 -26.21 15.08
C LEU A 291 -17.01 -25.75 14.30
N GLY A 292 -16.98 -26.07 13.02
CA GLY A 292 -15.94 -25.67 12.06
C GLY A 292 -16.53 -25.01 10.82
N VAL A 293 -15.64 -24.72 9.88
CA VAL A 293 -15.95 -24.08 8.60
C VAL A 293 -15.56 -25.06 7.49
N ALA A 294 -16.54 -25.57 6.75
CA ALA A 294 -16.35 -26.56 5.68
C ALA A 294 -15.87 -25.95 4.35
N ARG A 295 -16.16 -24.65 4.14
CA ARG A 295 -15.80 -23.86 2.95
C ARG A 295 -15.78 -22.38 3.33
N MET A 296 -15.08 -21.55 2.57
CA MET A 296 -15.22 -20.10 2.65
C MET A 296 -15.40 -19.55 1.24
N ASP A 297 -16.40 -18.68 1.08
CA ASP A 297 -16.76 -18.03 -0.17
C ASP A 297 -17.20 -16.58 0.12
N TYR A 298 -17.89 -15.94 -0.82
CA TYR A 298 -18.47 -14.62 -0.66
C TYR A 298 -19.96 -14.58 -1.03
N ALA A 299 -20.60 -15.74 -1.19
CA ALA A 299 -21.99 -15.85 -1.65
C ALA A 299 -22.99 -15.20 -0.67
N PHE A 300 -22.70 -15.24 0.63
CA PHE A 300 -23.46 -14.53 1.66
C PHE A 300 -23.56 -13.00 1.41
N ALA A 301 -22.51 -12.41 0.81
CA ALA A 301 -22.45 -10.99 0.49
C ALA A 301 -23.08 -10.63 -0.87
N ALA A 302 -23.63 -11.60 -1.62
CA ALA A 302 -24.18 -11.35 -2.96
C ALA A 302 -25.38 -10.37 -2.97
N GLY A 303 -26.11 -10.25 -1.86
CA GLY A 303 -27.20 -9.28 -1.69
C GLY A 303 -26.77 -7.88 -1.22
N ALA A 304 -25.50 -7.70 -0.85
CA ALA A 304 -25.02 -6.47 -0.24
C ALA A 304 -24.68 -5.40 -1.29
N HIS A 305 -25.63 -4.50 -1.54
CA HIS A 305 -25.45 -3.30 -2.38
C HIS A 305 -24.68 -2.17 -1.67
N LEU A 306 -24.64 -2.21 -0.34
CA LEU A 306 -23.87 -1.32 0.54
C LEU A 306 -23.18 -2.16 1.61
N ILE A 307 -21.95 -1.78 1.98
CA ILE A 307 -21.20 -2.35 3.10
C ILE A 307 -20.58 -1.23 3.92
N GLY A 308 -20.81 -1.22 5.23
CA GLY A 308 -20.16 -0.30 6.16
C GLY A 308 -18.64 -0.42 6.17
N LEU A 309 -17.96 0.71 6.31
CA LEU A 309 -16.50 0.83 6.38
C LEU A 309 -16.07 1.49 7.69
N GLY A 310 -14.95 1.03 8.24
CA GLY A 310 -14.17 1.77 9.23
C GLY A 310 -13.37 2.94 8.64
N THR A 311 -12.77 3.76 9.50
CA THR A 311 -11.82 4.80 9.09
C THR A 311 -10.49 4.22 8.59
N VAL A 312 -10.00 3.11 9.16
CA VAL A 312 -8.67 2.55 8.81
C VAL A 312 -8.67 1.80 7.48
N GLU A 313 -9.84 1.40 6.97
CA GLU A 313 -9.98 0.78 5.65
C GLU A 313 -10.36 1.76 4.53
N LEU A 314 -10.67 3.02 4.86
CA LEU A 314 -11.20 4.01 3.92
C LEU A 314 -10.26 4.29 2.74
N GLU A 315 -8.94 4.35 2.97
CA GLU A 315 -7.95 4.50 1.90
C GLU A 315 -8.02 3.35 0.89
N GLN A 316 -8.00 2.10 1.37
CA GLN A 316 -7.98 0.93 0.50
C GLN A 316 -9.32 0.79 -0.22
N ALA A 317 -10.44 0.95 0.48
CA ALA A 317 -11.77 0.92 -0.10
C ALA A 317 -11.96 1.99 -1.20
N ALA A 318 -11.45 3.21 -1.00
CA ALA A 318 -11.55 4.31 -1.97
C ALA A 318 -10.87 4.04 -3.32
N ASN A 319 -9.97 3.06 -3.40
CA ASN A 319 -9.32 2.68 -4.66
C ASN A 319 -10.20 1.79 -5.56
N HIS A 320 -11.29 1.22 -5.03
CA HIS A 320 -12.14 0.25 -5.74
C HIS A 320 -13.64 0.59 -5.71
N TYR A 321 -14.12 1.26 -4.67
CA TYR A 321 -15.54 1.58 -4.44
C TYR A 321 -15.78 3.08 -4.38
N PRO A 322 -16.94 3.59 -4.85
CA PRO A 322 -17.42 4.87 -4.37
C PRO A 322 -17.70 4.74 -2.88
N THR A 323 -17.19 5.67 -2.09
CA THR A 323 -17.48 5.73 -0.66
C THR A 323 -18.45 6.87 -0.38
N VAL A 324 -19.33 6.64 0.59
CA VAL A 324 -20.44 7.51 0.97
C VAL A 324 -20.59 7.55 2.48
N PHE A 325 -21.32 8.55 2.98
CA PHE A 325 -21.66 8.72 4.39
C PHE A 325 -23.16 8.54 4.65
N THR A 326 -23.50 8.16 5.87
CA THR A 326 -24.87 8.08 6.38
C THR A 326 -25.06 9.06 7.53
N ALA A 327 -26.22 9.71 7.61
CA ALA A 327 -26.49 10.73 8.62
C ALA A 327 -26.93 10.17 9.98
N ASP A 328 -27.77 9.13 9.98
CA ASP A 328 -28.27 8.46 11.17
C ASP A 328 -28.42 6.94 10.92
N PRO A 329 -27.67 6.07 11.64
CA PRO A 329 -26.52 6.45 12.47
C PRO A 329 -25.38 7.05 11.61
N PRO A 330 -24.56 7.95 12.17
CA PRO A 330 -23.35 8.45 11.51
C PRO A 330 -22.42 7.30 11.10
N GLY A 331 -22.10 7.21 9.81
CA GLY A 331 -21.41 6.04 9.25
C GLY A 331 -20.73 6.31 7.90
N ILE A 332 -19.82 5.41 7.51
CA ILE A 332 -19.18 5.36 6.19
C ILE A 332 -19.56 4.03 5.52
N ALA A 333 -19.76 4.02 4.20
CA ALA A 333 -20.00 2.80 3.45
C ALA A 333 -19.35 2.79 2.06
N ALA A 334 -19.05 1.60 1.55
CA ALA A 334 -18.74 1.31 0.15
C ALA A 334 -20.02 1.02 -0.63
N VAL A 335 -20.13 1.57 -1.85
CA VAL A 335 -21.24 1.29 -2.77
C VAL A 335 -20.87 0.15 -3.72
N LEU A 336 -21.64 -0.93 -3.66
CA LEU A 336 -21.40 -2.18 -4.37
C LEU A 336 -22.40 -2.45 -5.50
N SER A 337 -23.54 -1.75 -5.52
CA SER A 337 -24.46 -1.56 -6.67
C SER A 337 -25.36 -0.34 -6.41
N GLY A 338 -25.95 0.22 -7.46
CA GLY A 338 -27.09 1.14 -7.34
C GLY A 338 -28.46 0.44 -7.25
N GLU A 339 -28.49 -0.89 -7.35
CA GLU A 339 -29.68 -1.72 -7.15
C GLU A 339 -29.65 -2.41 -5.77
N PRO A 340 -30.68 -2.23 -4.91
CA PRO A 340 -30.79 -2.95 -3.65
C PRO A 340 -30.86 -4.47 -3.87
N GLY A 341 -30.23 -5.22 -2.97
CA GLY A 341 -30.22 -6.70 -3.04
C GLY A 341 -29.21 -7.28 -4.04
N ARG A 342 -28.26 -6.47 -4.57
CA ARG A 342 -27.27 -6.89 -5.56
C ARG A 342 -25.85 -6.40 -5.20
N ASN A 343 -24.85 -7.25 -5.34
CA ASN A 343 -23.43 -6.93 -5.17
C ASN A 343 -22.65 -7.21 -6.47
N LEU A 344 -22.08 -6.17 -7.10
CA LEU A 344 -21.33 -6.28 -8.37
C LEU A 344 -19.88 -6.75 -8.19
N PHE A 345 -19.50 -7.09 -6.96
CA PHE A 345 -18.17 -7.58 -6.60
C PHE A 345 -18.22 -9.03 -6.12
N VAL A 346 -19.37 -9.70 -6.17
CA VAL A 346 -19.50 -11.15 -5.92
C VAL A 346 -20.02 -11.85 -7.18
N ALA A 347 -19.26 -12.82 -7.69
CA ALA A 347 -19.66 -13.70 -8.78
C ALA A 347 -19.22 -15.14 -8.49
N GLU A 348 -20.12 -16.11 -8.64
CA GLU A 348 -19.83 -17.55 -8.37
C GLU A 348 -19.28 -17.81 -6.95
N GLY A 349 -19.66 -16.97 -5.97
CA GLY A 349 -19.11 -17.03 -4.60
C GLY A 349 -17.67 -16.51 -4.46
N ARG A 350 -17.06 -15.94 -5.51
CA ARG A 350 -15.75 -15.26 -5.44
C ARG A 350 -15.95 -13.75 -5.35
N TRP A 351 -15.14 -13.08 -4.53
CA TRP A 351 -15.01 -11.63 -4.60
C TRP A 351 -14.23 -11.24 -5.86
N ALA A 352 -14.51 -10.07 -6.43
CA ALA A 352 -13.88 -9.63 -7.66
C ALA A 352 -12.36 -9.44 -7.47
N GLY A 353 -11.56 -10.16 -8.26
CA GLY A 353 -10.10 -10.10 -8.20
C GLY A 353 -9.55 -8.68 -8.38
N GLY A 354 -8.48 -8.35 -7.66
CA GLY A 354 -7.91 -6.99 -7.67
C GLY A 354 -8.78 -5.93 -7.01
N THR A 355 -9.75 -6.31 -6.17
CA THR A 355 -10.53 -5.35 -5.37
C THR A 355 -10.47 -5.65 -3.88
N TYR A 356 -10.24 -4.62 -3.07
CA TYR A 356 -10.16 -4.71 -1.62
C TYR A 356 -11.41 -5.34 -1.01
N VAL A 357 -11.28 -6.39 -0.21
CA VAL A 357 -12.43 -7.00 0.49
C VAL A 357 -12.67 -6.25 1.82
N PRO A 358 -13.84 -5.60 2.03
CA PRO A 358 -14.10 -4.84 3.26
C PRO A 358 -13.96 -5.68 4.53
N ALA A 359 -13.52 -5.07 5.63
CA ALA A 359 -13.38 -5.76 6.92
C ALA A 359 -14.71 -6.37 7.38
N ALA A 360 -15.83 -5.68 7.16
CA ALA A 360 -17.18 -6.15 7.48
C ALA A 360 -17.58 -7.44 6.72
N VAL A 361 -16.98 -7.70 5.54
CA VAL A 361 -17.11 -8.96 4.80
C VAL A 361 -16.13 -10.00 5.35
N ARG A 362 -14.87 -9.62 5.62
CA ARG A 362 -13.80 -10.52 6.09
C ARG A 362 -14.01 -11.07 7.50
N GLN A 363 -14.81 -10.43 8.36
CA GLN A 363 -15.16 -10.98 9.68
C GLN A 363 -16.09 -12.20 9.61
N TYR A 364 -16.89 -12.36 8.54
CA TYR A 364 -17.95 -13.35 8.47
C TYR A 364 -17.42 -14.80 8.63
N PRO A 365 -18.04 -15.67 9.44
CA PRO A 365 -19.35 -15.55 10.08
C PRO A 365 -19.39 -14.77 11.41
N PHE A 366 -18.29 -14.17 11.85
CA PHE A 366 -18.27 -13.38 13.08
C PHE A 366 -18.86 -11.98 12.89
N SER A 367 -19.41 -11.46 13.98
CA SER A 367 -19.86 -10.08 14.12
C SER A 367 -19.79 -9.67 15.58
N ILE A 368 -19.85 -8.38 15.87
CA ILE A 368 -20.05 -7.87 17.24
C ILE A 368 -21.45 -7.27 17.37
N ARG A 369 -22.10 -7.53 18.50
CA ARG A 369 -23.44 -7.00 18.86
C ARG A 369 -23.33 -6.26 20.18
N ARG A 370 -24.05 -5.14 20.33
CA ARG A 370 -24.29 -4.55 21.65
C ARG A 370 -25.38 -5.37 22.35
N ASP A 371 -25.15 -5.72 23.60
CA ASP A 371 -26.15 -6.32 24.48
C ASP A 371 -27.35 -5.36 24.60
N GLY A 372 -28.57 -5.88 24.52
CA GLY A 372 -29.79 -5.07 24.60
C GLY A 372 -30.13 -4.63 26.03
N THR A 373 -29.46 -5.20 27.03
CA THR A 373 -29.78 -5.06 28.46
C THR A 373 -28.65 -4.47 29.30
N ALA A 374 -27.41 -4.48 28.78
CA ALA A 374 -26.23 -3.94 29.44
C ALA A 374 -25.37 -3.17 28.42
N ASP A 375 -24.61 -2.17 28.84
CA ASP A 375 -23.70 -1.47 27.93
C ASP A 375 -22.40 -2.25 27.69
N ARG A 376 -22.54 -3.37 26.96
CA ARG A 376 -21.49 -4.35 26.72
C ARG A 376 -21.57 -4.85 25.29
N TRP A 377 -20.41 -5.03 24.67
CA TRP A 377 -20.28 -5.63 23.35
C TRP A 377 -20.00 -7.12 23.46
N MET A 378 -20.60 -7.92 22.57
CA MET A 378 -20.52 -9.38 22.57
C MET A 378 -20.12 -9.90 21.18
N LEU A 379 -19.12 -10.79 21.16
CA LEU A 379 -18.76 -11.54 19.96
C LEU A 379 -19.86 -12.54 19.62
N CYS A 380 -20.37 -12.43 18.40
CA CYS A 380 -21.41 -13.27 17.84
C CYS A 380 -20.89 -14.04 16.63
N ILE A 381 -21.57 -15.13 16.31
CA ILE A 381 -21.38 -15.93 15.10
C ILE A 381 -22.73 -16.07 14.39
N ASP A 382 -22.75 -15.95 13.06
CA ASP A 382 -23.97 -16.14 12.27
C ASP A 382 -24.28 -17.63 12.08
N GLU A 383 -25.23 -18.16 12.85
CA GLU A 383 -25.69 -19.53 12.72
C GLU A 383 -26.46 -19.83 11.42
N ALA A 384 -26.79 -18.83 10.60
CA ALA A 384 -27.31 -19.04 9.26
C ALA A 384 -26.20 -19.20 8.20
N CYS A 385 -24.93 -19.01 8.57
CA CYS A 385 -23.80 -19.16 7.66
C CYS A 385 -23.74 -20.59 7.06
N PRO A 386 -23.83 -20.74 5.73
CA PRO A 386 -23.91 -22.04 5.04
C PRO A 386 -22.54 -22.74 4.90
N TRP A 387 -21.59 -22.33 5.74
CA TRP A 387 -20.24 -22.90 5.87
C TRP A 387 -20.08 -23.65 7.20
N LEU A 388 -20.93 -23.37 8.18
CA LEU A 388 -20.78 -23.87 9.54
C LEU A 388 -21.19 -25.33 9.63
N ASP A 389 -20.24 -26.18 9.99
CA ASP A 389 -20.42 -27.62 10.02
C ASP A 389 -19.65 -28.24 11.19
N ARG A 390 -20.26 -29.25 11.83
CA ARG A 390 -19.66 -30.02 12.92
C ARG A 390 -18.77 -31.16 12.41
N ALA A 391 -18.89 -31.57 11.15
CA ALA A 391 -17.98 -32.53 10.51
C ALA A 391 -16.71 -31.87 9.93
N ALA A 392 -16.74 -30.57 9.61
CA ALA A 392 -15.58 -29.82 9.11
C ALA A 392 -14.31 -30.00 9.98
N PRO A 393 -13.14 -30.27 9.37
CA PRO A 393 -11.88 -30.45 10.11
C PRO A 393 -11.34 -29.13 10.68
N SER A 394 -11.49 -28.03 9.93
CA SER A 394 -11.10 -26.68 10.33
C SER A 394 -12.08 -26.12 11.36
N LYS A 395 -11.88 -26.49 12.63
CA LYS A 395 -12.67 -26.00 13.75
C LYS A 395 -12.52 -24.48 13.90
N LEU A 396 -13.63 -23.81 14.18
CA LEU A 396 -13.63 -22.56 14.93
C LEU A 396 -13.52 -22.87 16.44
N LEU A 397 -13.98 -24.07 16.84
CA LEU A 397 -14.46 -24.39 18.17
C LEU A 397 -14.45 -25.93 18.50
N ASP A 398 -13.92 -26.40 19.66
CA ASP A 398 -13.91 -27.81 20.22
C ASP A 398 -13.45 -27.93 21.74
N GLY A 399 -14.25 -28.27 22.77
CA GLY A 399 -13.96 -28.34 24.27
C GLY A 399 -13.18 -27.26 25.17
N GLY A 400 -13.71 -26.07 25.58
CA GLY A 400 -12.91 -24.89 26.13
C GLY A 400 -13.05 -23.39 25.62
N GLN A 401 -12.18 -22.88 24.71
CA GLN A 401 -11.83 -21.48 24.23
C GLN A 401 -11.79 -21.19 22.68
N LEU A 402 -11.79 -20.01 22.05
CA LEU A 402 -11.70 -19.93 20.54
C LEU A 402 -10.47 -20.64 19.87
N THR A 403 -10.59 -21.35 18.72
CA THR A 403 -9.44 -21.85 17.91
C THR A 403 -8.63 -20.70 17.32
N GLU A 404 -7.47 -20.98 16.69
CA GLU A 404 -6.77 -20.00 15.87
C GLU A 404 -7.65 -19.38 14.77
N LEU A 405 -8.34 -20.20 13.96
CA LEU A 405 -9.28 -19.74 12.92
C LEU A 405 -10.42 -18.88 13.53
N GLY A 406 -10.96 -19.31 14.67
CA GLY A 406 -11.97 -18.55 15.39
C GLY A 406 -11.45 -17.24 15.96
N ARG A 407 -10.24 -17.23 16.55
CA ARG A 407 -9.57 -16.03 17.08
C ARG A 407 -9.27 -15.03 15.97
N GLY A 408 -8.89 -15.49 14.77
CA GLY A 408 -8.67 -14.64 13.60
C GLY A 408 -9.92 -13.85 13.21
N GLY A 409 -11.04 -14.54 12.97
CA GLY A 409 -12.32 -13.88 12.64
C GLY A 409 -12.84 -12.98 13.76
N ALA A 410 -12.70 -13.41 15.02
CA ALA A 410 -13.04 -12.60 16.19
C ALA A 410 -12.22 -11.31 16.30
N ALA A 411 -10.92 -11.35 16.00
CA ALA A 411 -10.05 -10.18 16.04
C ALA A 411 -10.40 -9.13 14.97
N ILE A 412 -10.91 -9.56 13.80
CA ILE A 412 -11.41 -8.63 12.76
C ILE A 412 -12.68 -7.92 13.26
N ALA A 413 -13.62 -8.65 13.87
CA ALA A 413 -14.85 -8.08 14.43
C ALA A 413 -14.56 -7.11 15.61
N ASP A 414 -13.57 -7.43 16.44
CA ASP A 414 -13.09 -6.59 17.55
C ASP A 414 -12.33 -5.33 17.07
N ALA A 415 -11.57 -5.42 15.97
CA ALA A 415 -10.99 -4.25 15.31
C ALA A 415 -12.07 -3.33 14.71
N LEU A 416 -13.09 -3.90 14.06
CA LEU A 416 -14.25 -3.16 13.53
C LEU A 416 -15.01 -2.40 14.62
N LEU A 417 -15.20 -2.99 15.81
CA LEU A 417 -15.81 -2.32 16.96
C LEU A 417 -15.02 -1.06 17.36
N ARG A 418 -13.69 -1.15 17.45
CA ARG A 418 -12.84 -0.01 17.79
C ARG A 418 -12.92 1.11 16.75
N ASP A 419 -12.92 0.75 15.47
CA ASP A 419 -12.95 1.73 14.38
C ASP A 419 -14.34 2.40 14.24
N ALA A 420 -15.42 1.68 14.54
CA ALA A 420 -16.77 2.27 14.59
C ALA A 420 -16.89 3.43 15.60
N ALA A 421 -16.07 3.44 16.67
CA ALA A 421 -15.98 4.54 17.62
C ALA A 421 -15.21 5.77 17.07
N LEU A 422 -14.40 5.60 16.02
CA LEU A 422 -13.69 6.69 15.31
C LEU A 422 -14.56 7.27 14.17
N VAL A 423 -15.36 6.42 13.53
CA VAL A 423 -16.29 6.81 12.45
C VAL A 423 -17.29 7.87 12.92
N ALA A 424 -18.00 7.64 14.03
CA ALA A 424 -19.10 8.52 14.43
C ALA A 424 -18.66 9.97 14.73
N PRO A 425 -17.57 10.25 15.49
CA PRO A 425 -17.06 11.61 15.68
C PRO A 425 -16.61 12.29 14.38
N PHE A 426 -16.01 11.55 13.44
CA PHE A 426 -15.60 12.09 12.14
C PHE A 426 -16.81 12.50 11.29
N VAL A 427 -17.81 11.61 11.15
CA VAL A 427 -19.02 11.91 10.36
C VAL A 427 -19.84 13.04 11.01
N ALA A 428 -19.93 13.07 12.34
CA ALA A 428 -20.54 14.18 13.07
C ALA A 428 -19.83 15.53 12.82
N ALA A 429 -18.50 15.54 12.65
CA ALA A 429 -17.77 16.75 12.28
C ALA A 429 -18.05 17.19 10.83
N LEU A 430 -18.18 16.24 9.88
CA LEU A 430 -18.61 16.55 8.51
C LEU A 430 -20.03 17.16 8.48
N GLN A 431 -20.93 16.68 9.35
CA GLN A 431 -22.29 17.24 9.52
C GLN A 431 -22.26 18.63 10.18
N ALA A 432 -21.50 18.80 11.26
CA ALA A 432 -21.44 20.06 12.03
C ALA A 432 -20.88 21.25 11.23
N HIS A 433 -20.07 21.00 10.21
CA HIS A 433 -19.53 22.00 9.29
C HIS A 433 -20.28 22.07 7.94
N ASP A 434 -21.48 21.47 7.84
CA ASP A 434 -22.34 21.46 6.64
C ASP A 434 -21.62 20.97 5.37
N LEU A 435 -20.70 20.01 5.50
CA LEU A 435 -19.91 19.50 4.37
C LEU A 435 -20.58 18.34 3.63
N LEU A 436 -21.63 17.73 4.19
CA LEU A 436 -22.28 16.56 3.62
C LEU A 436 -23.49 16.95 2.76
N VAL A 437 -23.42 16.61 1.48
CA VAL A 437 -24.49 16.83 0.49
C VAL A 437 -24.94 15.50 -0.12
N PRO A 438 -26.19 15.37 -0.63
CA PRO A 438 -26.66 14.15 -1.27
C PRO A 438 -25.75 13.69 -2.43
N ALA A 439 -25.45 12.40 -2.49
CA ALA A 439 -24.63 11.81 -3.55
C ALA A 439 -25.14 12.19 -4.95
N ALA A 440 -26.45 12.12 -5.15
CA ALA A 440 -27.14 12.51 -6.38
C ALA A 440 -26.98 13.98 -6.80
N ALA A 441 -26.66 14.89 -5.87
CA ALA A 441 -26.55 16.33 -6.13
C ALA A 441 -25.11 16.75 -6.47
N ASN A 442 -24.10 16.08 -5.89
CA ASN A 442 -22.69 16.38 -6.08
C ASN A 442 -22.01 15.50 -7.16
N GLN A 443 -22.65 14.40 -7.57
CA GLN A 443 -22.13 13.49 -8.59
C GLN A 443 -22.89 13.62 -9.92
N SER A 444 -22.19 14.05 -10.97
CA SER A 444 -22.74 14.14 -12.34
C SER A 444 -23.01 12.77 -13.01
N HIS A 445 -23.05 11.68 -12.24
CA HIS A 445 -23.16 10.32 -12.75
C HIS A 445 -24.52 9.68 -12.37
N PRO A 446 -25.38 9.29 -13.34
CA PRO A 446 -26.76 8.87 -13.08
C PRO A 446 -26.95 7.76 -12.04
N LEU A 447 -25.98 6.86 -11.89
CA LEU A 447 -26.03 5.78 -10.89
C LEU A 447 -26.22 6.32 -9.47
N ALA A 448 -25.56 7.44 -9.10
CA ALA A 448 -25.66 8.05 -7.77
C ALA A 448 -27.06 8.65 -7.47
N GLY A 449 -27.91 8.82 -8.50
CA GLY A 449 -29.30 9.25 -8.38
C GLY A 449 -30.32 8.11 -8.30
N ARG A 450 -29.89 6.84 -8.26
CA ARG A 450 -30.81 5.68 -8.15
C ARG A 450 -31.49 5.63 -6.78
N ALA A 451 -32.75 5.22 -6.75
CA ALA A 451 -33.57 5.15 -5.53
C ALA A 451 -32.95 4.27 -4.42
N GLY A 452 -32.19 3.22 -4.79
CA GLY A 452 -31.45 2.38 -3.84
C GLY A 452 -30.27 3.08 -3.13
N LEU A 453 -29.92 4.29 -3.55
CA LEU A 453 -28.85 5.12 -3.00
C LEU A 453 -29.38 6.44 -2.41
N ALA A 454 -30.71 6.59 -2.30
CA ALA A 454 -31.33 7.76 -1.69
C ALA A 454 -30.93 7.90 -0.20
N GLY A 455 -30.65 9.13 0.23
CA GLY A 455 -30.19 9.44 1.59
C GLY A 455 -28.70 9.23 1.84
N LEU A 456 -27.94 8.71 0.87
CA LEU A 456 -26.48 8.62 0.96
C LEU A 456 -25.82 9.98 0.67
N LEU A 457 -24.79 10.30 1.44
CA LEU A 457 -24.12 11.59 1.45
C LEU A 457 -22.67 11.49 0.97
N VAL A 458 -22.13 12.61 0.49
CA VAL A 458 -20.74 12.78 0.07
C VAL A 458 -20.23 14.16 0.49
N VAL A 459 -18.91 14.36 0.55
CA VAL A 459 -18.33 15.67 0.87
C VAL A 459 -18.44 16.62 -0.33
N ASP A 460 -19.00 17.80 -0.08
CA ASP A 460 -18.85 18.98 -0.94
C ASP A 460 -17.40 19.48 -0.84
N HIS A 461 -16.65 19.28 -1.92
CA HIS A 461 -15.22 19.64 -2.00
C HIS A 461 -14.99 21.17 -2.00
N VAL A 462 -15.98 21.97 -2.40
CA VAL A 462 -15.90 23.44 -2.39
C VAL A 462 -16.08 23.95 -0.95
N ARG A 463 -17.08 23.41 -0.23
CA ARG A 463 -17.27 23.72 1.20
C ARG A 463 -16.08 23.27 2.05
N TYR A 464 -15.53 22.08 1.78
CA TYR A 464 -14.32 21.60 2.45
C TYR A 464 -13.10 22.51 2.17
N GLY A 465 -12.93 22.97 0.93
CA GLY A 465 -11.89 23.94 0.57
C GLY A 465 -12.09 25.35 1.15
N ALA A 466 -13.29 25.66 1.67
CA ALA A 466 -13.65 26.92 2.30
C ALA A 466 -13.68 26.87 3.85
N LEU A 467 -13.21 25.77 4.46
CA LEU A 467 -13.08 25.67 5.92
C LEU A 467 -12.12 26.75 6.49
N ALA A 468 -12.47 27.29 7.65
CA ALA A 468 -11.58 28.17 8.41
C ALA A 468 -10.25 27.47 8.75
N ALA A 469 -9.15 28.21 8.71
CA ALA A 469 -7.80 27.66 8.81
C ALA A 469 -7.58 26.86 10.11
N GLU A 470 -8.17 27.31 11.20
CA GLU A 470 -8.11 26.68 12.53
C GLU A 470 -8.78 25.31 12.54
N ILE A 471 -9.89 25.16 11.79
CA ILE A 471 -10.62 23.90 11.64
C ILE A 471 -9.86 22.95 10.72
N ALA A 472 -9.37 23.44 9.57
CA ALA A 472 -8.57 22.66 8.64
C ALA A 472 -7.28 22.10 9.29
N GLU A 473 -6.61 22.92 10.09
CA GLU A 473 -5.41 22.54 10.84
C GLU A 473 -5.73 21.58 12.00
N ASP A 474 -6.88 21.70 12.68
CA ASP A 474 -7.31 20.70 13.65
C ASP A 474 -7.69 19.35 13.00
N TRP A 475 -8.35 19.38 11.84
CA TRP A 475 -8.69 18.19 11.07
C TRP A 475 -7.44 17.49 10.49
N ARG A 476 -6.41 18.27 10.13
CA ARG A 476 -5.10 17.72 9.76
C ARG A 476 -4.46 16.97 10.92
N ARG A 477 -4.45 17.54 12.13
CA ARG A 477 -3.92 16.88 13.35
C ARG A 477 -4.70 15.62 13.73
N ARG A 478 -6.01 15.56 13.46
CA ARG A 478 -6.87 14.38 13.69
C ARG A 478 -6.78 13.32 12.58
N GLY A 479 -6.04 13.56 11.50
CA GLY A 479 -6.04 12.73 10.29
C GLY A 479 -7.33 12.80 9.45
N TRP A 480 -8.33 13.56 9.87
CA TRP A 480 -9.63 13.70 9.19
C TRP A 480 -9.49 14.30 7.78
N SER A 481 -8.51 15.18 7.55
CA SER A 481 -8.19 15.69 6.21
C SER A 481 -7.73 14.59 5.22
N ALA A 482 -7.06 13.54 5.71
CA ALA A 482 -6.72 12.38 4.89
C ALA A 482 -7.97 11.54 4.57
N LEU A 483 -8.82 11.27 5.58
CA LEU A 483 -10.10 10.57 5.38
C LEU A 483 -11.00 11.27 4.33
N VAL A 484 -11.10 12.60 4.37
CA VAL A 484 -11.79 13.39 3.34
C VAL A 484 -11.11 13.23 1.97
N SER A 485 -9.77 13.28 1.90
CA SER A 485 -9.03 13.13 0.65
C SER A 485 -9.22 11.74 0.00
N HIS A 486 -9.23 10.67 0.80
CA HIS A 486 -9.55 9.32 0.31
C HIS A 486 -11.00 9.25 -0.18
N HIS A 487 -11.96 9.82 0.55
CA HIS A 487 -13.36 9.90 0.11
C HIS A 487 -13.54 10.70 -1.20
N VAL A 488 -12.86 11.83 -1.37
CA VAL A 488 -12.92 12.61 -2.62
C VAL A 488 -12.33 11.82 -3.79
N ARG A 489 -11.19 11.13 -3.59
CA ARG A 489 -10.61 10.18 -4.57
C ARG A 489 -11.57 9.06 -4.94
N SER A 490 -12.37 8.55 -4.00
CA SER A 490 -13.33 7.48 -4.23
C SER A 490 -14.48 7.86 -5.17
N GLN A 491 -14.78 9.15 -5.34
CA GLN A 491 -15.83 9.60 -6.26
C GLN A 491 -15.49 9.29 -7.73
N GLY A 492 -14.20 9.12 -8.07
CA GLY A 492 -13.78 8.63 -9.39
C GLY A 492 -14.29 7.22 -9.72
N GLN A 493 -14.67 6.43 -8.71
CA GLN A 493 -15.11 5.05 -8.87
C GLN A 493 -16.57 4.92 -9.35
N TRP A 494 -17.40 5.97 -9.27
CA TRP A 494 -18.82 5.89 -9.72
C TRP A 494 -18.95 5.44 -11.18
N ARG A 495 -18.03 5.87 -12.05
CA ARG A 495 -17.97 5.43 -13.45
C ARG A 495 -17.54 3.96 -13.60
N ARG A 496 -16.65 3.47 -12.73
CA ARG A 496 -16.23 2.05 -12.71
C ARG A 496 -17.33 1.13 -12.17
N LEU A 497 -18.08 1.59 -11.18
CA LEU A 497 -19.26 0.87 -10.68
C LEU A 497 -20.32 0.73 -11.77
N ALA A 498 -20.59 1.79 -12.52
CA ALA A 498 -21.53 1.76 -13.64
C ALA A 498 -21.09 0.84 -14.79
N ALA A 499 -19.79 0.79 -15.09
CA ALA A 499 -19.23 -0.16 -16.05
C ALA A 499 -19.39 -1.63 -15.60
N ARG A 500 -19.59 -1.90 -14.29
CA ARG A 500 -19.92 -3.23 -13.75
C ARG A 500 -21.43 -3.52 -13.72
N GLU A 501 -22.29 -2.49 -13.76
CA GLU A 501 -23.75 -2.68 -13.88
C GLU A 501 -24.17 -2.99 -15.31
N ALA A 502 -23.46 -2.43 -16.30
CA ALA A 502 -23.68 -2.71 -17.70
C ALA A 502 -23.56 -4.23 -17.99
N PRO A 503 -24.50 -4.84 -18.73
CA PRO A 503 -24.34 -6.22 -19.17
C PRO A 503 -23.10 -6.33 -20.07
N PRO A 504 -22.38 -7.48 -20.06
CA PRO A 504 -21.24 -7.68 -20.95
C PRO A 504 -21.70 -7.48 -22.40
N ALA A 505 -20.93 -6.70 -23.17
CA ALA A 505 -21.27 -6.34 -24.54
C ALA A 505 -21.48 -7.62 -25.37
N GLY A 506 -22.73 -7.88 -25.73
CA GLY A 506 -23.12 -9.15 -26.32
C GLY A 506 -22.39 -9.42 -27.62
N ARG A 507 -21.88 -10.65 -27.80
CA ARG A 507 -21.51 -11.16 -29.12
C ARG A 507 -22.71 -10.92 -30.05
N ALA A 508 -22.50 -10.18 -31.13
CA ALA A 508 -23.55 -9.96 -32.12
C ALA A 508 -24.01 -11.31 -32.66
N THR A 509 -25.25 -11.69 -32.39
CA THR A 509 -25.87 -12.88 -32.98
C THR A 509 -26.07 -12.60 -34.46
N THR A 510 -25.14 -13.05 -35.30
CA THR A 510 -25.36 -13.17 -36.73
C THR A 510 -26.59 -14.02 -36.95
N LYS A 511 -27.68 -13.40 -37.40
CA LYS A 511 -28.82 -14.13 -37.93
C LYS A 511 -28.37 -14.81 -39.21
N GLU A 512 -28.36 -16.14 -39.22
CA GLU A 512 -28.48 -16.87 -40.49
C GLU A 512 -29.83 -16.50 -41.11
N THR A 513 -29.78 -15.88 -42.29
CA THR A 513 -30.90 -15.84 -43.22
C THR A 513 -30.76 -17.03 -44.17
N ALA A 514 -31.89 -17.68 -44.44
CA ALA A 514 -31.99 -18.79 -45.40
C ALA A 514 -31.71 -18.38 -46.84
#